data_AF-A0A1B1MZQ6-F1
#
_entry.id   AF-A0A1B1MZQ6-F1
#
_cell.length_a   1.000
_cell.length_b   1.000
_cell.length_c   1.000
_cell.angle_alpha   90.00
_cell.angle_beta   90.00
_cell.angle_gamma   90.00
#
_symmetry.space_group_name_H-M   'P 1'
#
loop_
_entity.id
_entity.type
_entity.pdbx_description
1 polymer ?
#
loop_
_entity_poly.entity_id
_entity_poly.type
_entity_poly.pdbx_seq_one_letter_code
_entity_poly.pdbx_strand_id
1 'polypeptide(L)'
;MTLFAAMKQDKVFYSIFSVIYTLVMLIAYSRYVWIDHHRMEMSTYWLQKSSLSPADLVIIKHYGNLSTNLEKLFLVALLTALLILLIRYRQNKAAGLWLFSLANLPFYLAVITTSLILPHTTRLAPGNLQQPLFLTVPYISLALVWSGWIQLRRRKVG
;
A
#
# COMPACT_ATOMS: atom_id res chain seq x y z
N MET A 1 -31.34 20.40 -13.09
CA MET A 1 -30.74 19.68 -11.94
C MET A 1 -29.76 20.64 -11.26
N THR A 2 -30.09 21.13 -10.06
CA THR A 2 -29.41 22.28 -9.45
C THR A 2 -27.98 21.95 -9.00
N LEU A 3 -27.06 22.90 -9.13
CA LEU A 3 -25.64 22.79 -8.77
C LEU A 3 -25.43 22.18 -7.37
N PHE A 4 -26.31 22.53 -6.43
CA PHE A 4 -26.34 22.02 -5.06
C PHE A 4 -26.64 20.52 -4.96
N ALA A 5 -27.49 19.97 -5.83
CA ALA A 5 -27.77 18.53 -5.86
C ALA A 5 -26.54 17.75 -6.35
N ALA A 6 -25.88 18.24 -7.41
CA ALA A 6 -24.65 17.65 -7.93
C ALA A 6 -23.51 17.69 -6.88
N MET A 7 -23.32 18.82 -6.19
CA MET A 7 -22.30 18.96 -5.14
C MET A 7 -22.57 18.09 -3.90
N LYS A 8 -23.84 17.86 -3.55
CA LYS A 8 -24.23 16.99 -2.43
C LYS A 8 -24.04 15.51 -2.78
N GLN A 9 -24.39 15.13 -4.01
CA GLN A 9 -24.20 13.78 -4.55
C GLN A 9 -22.71 13.41 -4.66
N ASP A 10 -21.89 14.36 -5.13
CA ASP A 10 -20.43 14.28 -5.09
C ASP A 10 -19.92 13.98 -3.68
N LYS A 11 -20.32 14.78 -2.66
CA LYS A 11 -19.87 14.58 -1.27
C LYS A 11 -20.17 13.18 -0.73
N VAL A 12 -21.34 12.62 -1.03
CA VAL A 12 -21.75 11.28 -0.59
C VAL A 12 -20.93 10.21 -1.30
N PHE A 13 -20.80 10.32 -2.63
CA PHE A 13 -19.97 9.41 -3.43
C PHE A 13 -18.51 9.40 -2.95
N TYR A 14 -17.91 10.56 -2.69
CA TYR A 14 -16.55 10.68 -2.15
C TYR A 14 -16.40 9.95 -0.80
N SER A 15 -17.37 10.13 0.10
CA SER A 15 -17.29 9.52 1.44
C SER A 15 -17.39 8.00 1.35
N ILE A 16 -18.29 7.49 0.51
CA ILE A 16 -18.47 6.05 0.31
C ILE A 16 -17.23 5.46 -0.37
N PHE A 17 -16.75 6.08 -1.44
CA PHE A 17 -15.57 5.61 -2.16
C PHE A 17 -14.34 5.56 -1.25
N SER A 18 -14.05 6.61 -0.48
CA SER A 18 -12.88 6.64 0.41
C SER A 18 -12.94 5.55 1.48
N VAL A 19 -14.13 5.26 2.03
CA VAL A 19 -14.31 4.17 3.00
C VAL A 19 -14.11 2.81 2.33
N ILE A 20 -14.74 2.58 1.18
CA ILE A 20 -14.59 1.32 0.43
C ILE A 20 -13.13 1.10 0.04
N TYR A 21 -12.48 2.11 -0.53
CA TYR A 21 -11.06 2.09 -0.88
C TYR A 21 -10.19 1.70 0.33
N THR A 22 -10.42 2.34 1.47
CA THR A 22 -9.69 2.08 2.72
C THR A 22 -9.88 0.65 3.17
N LEU A 23 -11.12 0.14 3.18
CA LEU A 23 -11.43 -1.23 3.58
C LEU A 23 -10.80 -2.26 2.62
N VAL A 24 -10.92 -2.05 1.31
CA VAL A 24 -10.34 -2.96 0.31
C VAL A 24 -8.82 -3.02 0.45
N MET A 25 -8.15 -1.87 0.53
CA MET A 25 -6.69 -1.79 0.71
C MET A 25 -6.25 -2.46 2.01
N LEU A 26 -6.96 -2.18 3.10
CA LEU A 26 -6.65 -2.76 4.41
C LEU A 26 -6.77 -4.29 4.37
N ILE A 27 -7.87 -4.82 3.87
CA ILE A 27 -8.13 -6.26 3.82
C ILE A 27 -7.13 -6.94 2.89
N ALA A 28 -6.95 -6.43 1.68
CA ALA A 28 -6.07 -7.03 0.68
C ALA A 28 -4.62 -7.07 1.16
N TYR A 29 -4.11 -5.94 1.66
CA TYR A 29 -2.73 -5.84 2.09
C TYR A 29 -2.46 -6.59 3.40
N SER A 30 -3.38 -6.52 4.38
CA SER A 30 -3.21 -7.27 5.64
C SER A 30 -3.24 -8.78 5.39
N ARG A 31 -4.13 -9.26 4.53
CA ARG A 31 -4.17 -10.68 4.13
C ARG A 31 -2.88 -11.10 3.45
N TYR A 32 -2.33 -10.26 2.59
CA TYR A 32 -1.06 -10.51 1.93
C TYR A 32 0.09 -10.65 2.94
N VAL A 33 0.26 -9.68 3.85
CA VAL A 33 1.29 -9.74 4.89
C VAL A 33 1.12 -10.97 5.78
N TRP A 34 -0.12 -11.35 6.09
CA TRP A 34 -0.40 -12.56 6.87
C TRP A 34 0.03 -13.84 6.13
N ILE A 35 -0.29 -13.95 4.83
CA ILE A 35 0.13 -15.09 3.99
C ILE A 35 1.65 -15.17 3.91
N ASP A 36 2.34 -14.04 3.70
CA ASP A 36 3.81 -14.01 3.63
C ASP A 36 4.45 -14.46 4.95
N HIS A 37 3.93 -13.93 6.07
CA HIS A 37 4.40 -14.33 7.40
C HIS A 37 4.18 -15.82 7.66
N HIS A 38 2.99 -16.34 7.35
CA HIS A 38 2.68 -17.76 7.53
C HIS A 38 3.54 -18.66 6.64
N ARG A 39 3.81 -18.24 5.39
CA ARG A 39 4.71 -18.96 4.48
C ARG A 39 6.13 -19.03 5.05
N MET A 40 6.59 -17.98 5.72
CA MET A 40 7.92 -17.95 6.36
C MET A 40 8.01 -18.82 7.62
N GLU A 41 6.94 -18.91 8.40
CA GLU A 41 6.86 -19.87 9.52
C GLU A 41 6.91 -21.31 9.01
N MET A 42 6.13 -21.61 7.97
CA MET A 42 6.13 -22.93 7.34
C MET A 42 7.48 -23.24 6.70
N SER A 43 8.12 -22.29 6.01
CA SER A 43 9.44 -22.53 5.41
C SER A 43 10.47 -22.94 6.45
N THR A 44 10.41 -22.39 7.67
CA THR A 44 11.28 -22.81 8.77
C THR A 44 11.07 -24.28 9.14
N TYR A 45 9.83 -24.76 9.19
CA TYR A 45 9.50 -26.17 9.43
C TYR A 45 9.98 -27.09 8.29
N TRP A 46 9.79 -26.68 7.04
CA TRP A 46 10.22 -27.46 5.87
C TRP A 46 11.75 -27.51 5.74
N LEU A 47 12.44 -26.42 6.06
CA LEU A 47 13.89 -26.32 6.01
C LEU A 47 14.57 -27.20 7.06
N GLN A 48 13.94 -27.46 8.22
CA GLN A 48 14.44 -28.41 9.22
C GLN A 48 14.50 -29.85 8.72
N LYS A 49 13.69 -30.20 7.70
CA LYS A 49 13.69 -31.53 7.07
C LYS A 49 14.56 -31.59 5.80
N SER A 50 15.23 -30.49 5.44
CA SER A 50 16.02 -30.40 4.22
C SER A 50 17.45 -30.90 4.43
N SER A 51 18.11 -31.35 3.35
CA SER A 51 19.52 -31.71 3.33
C SER A 51 20.46 -30.50 3.14
N LEU A 52 19.95 -29.28 3.37
CA LEU A 52 20.72 -28.04 3.17
C LEU A 52 21.78 -27.87 4.25
N SER A 53 22.89 -27.25 3.88
CA SER A 53 23.93 -26.95 4.85
C SER A 53 23.44 -25.92 5.89
N PRO A 54 23.97 -25.94 7.12
CA PRO A 54 23.66 -24.92 8.12
C PRO A 54 23.93 -23.49 7.62
N ALA A 55 24.94 -23.29 6.77
CA ALA A 55 25.27 -21.99 6.18
C ALA A 55 24.15 -21.50 5.24
N ASP A 56 23.60 -22.39 4.41
CA ASP A 56 22.50 -22.05 3.50
C ASP A 56 21.22 -21.72 4.27
N LEU A 57 20.96 -22.44 5.36
CA LEU A 57 19.82 -22.19 6.24
C LEU A 57 19.87 -20.79 6.86
N VAL A 58 21.05 -20.32 7.28
CA VAL A 58 21.24 -18.97 7.82
C VAL A 58 20.94 -17.91 6.77
N ILE A 59 21.43 -18.10 5.54
CA ILE A 59 21.22 -17.17 4.43
C ILE A 59 19.72 -17.09 4.08
N ILE A 60 19.06 -18.24 3.91
CA ILE A 60 17.63 -18.31 3.58
C ILE A 60 16.79 -17.63 4.68
N LYS A 61 17.10 -17.90 5.95
CA LYS A 61 16.41 -17.30 7.09
C LYS A 61 16.62 -15.79 7.17
N HIS A 62 17.84 -15.31 6.90
CA HIS A 62 18.15 -13.88 6.90
C HIS A 62 17.31 -13.12 5.85
N TYR A 63 17.33 -13.59 4.60
CA TYR A 63 16.56 -12.94 3.53
C TYR A 63 15.06 -13.10 3.74
N GLY A 64 14.58 -14.25 4.21
CA GLY A 64 13.17 -14.45 4.54
C GLY A 64 12.65 -13.48 5.62
N ASN A 65 13.44 -13.26 6.67
CA ASN A 65 13.14 -12.27 7.71
C ASN A 65 13.16 -10.84 7.18
N LEU A 66 14.14 -10.50 6.33
CA LEU A 66 14.21 -9.19 5.69
C LEU A 66 12.95 -8.90 4.86
N SER A 67 12.52 -9.86 4.04
CA SER A 67 11.28 -9.77 3.26
C SER A 67 10.07 -9.53 4.14
N THR A 68 9.90 -10.35 5.19
CA THR A 68 8.76 -10.23 6.12
C THR A 68 8.73 -8.87 6.83
N ASN A 69 9.91 -8.35 7.21
CA ASN A 69 10.01 -7.06 7.90
C ASN A 69 9.70 -5.89 6.97
N LEU A 70 10.13 -5.96 5.70
CA LEU A 70 9.74 -4.97 4.68
C LEU A 70 8.22 -4.95 4.49
N GLU A 71 7.57 -6.11 4.45
CA GLU A 71 6.11 -6.18 4.32
C GLU A 71 5.36 -5.57 5.51
N LYS A 72 5.83 -5.84 6.73
CA LYS A 72 5.30 -5.20 7.94
C LYS A 72 5.48 -3.69 7.91
N LEU A 73 6.65 -3.21 7.47
CA LEU A 73 6.93 -1.78 7.32
C LEU A 73 5.96 -1.14 6.32
N PHE A 74 5.72 -1.79 5.18
CA PHE A 74 4.78 -1.28 4.19
C PHE A 74 3.34 -1.25 4.69
N LEU A 75 2.93 -2.25 5.48
CA LEU A 75 1.61 -2.27 6.11
C LEU A 75 1.45 -1.10 7.09
N VAL A 76 2.44 -0.84 7.94
CA VAL A 76 2.41 0.31 8.87
C VAL A 76 2.31 1.62 8.09
N ALA A 77 3.11 1.80 7.04
CA ALA A 77 3.07 2.99 6.21
C ALA A 77 1.70 3.20 5.53
N LEU A 78 1.11 2.12 4.99
CA LEU A 78 -0.24 2.13 4.43
C LEU A 78 -1.28 2.55 5.48
N LEU A 79 -1.22 1.96 6.69
CA LEU A 79 -2.11 2.32 7.79
C LEU A 79 -1.99 3.79 8.18
N THR A 80 -0.77 4.30 8.29
CA THR A 80 -0.53 5.72 8.59
C THR A 80 -1.13 6.62 7.50
N ALA A 81 -0.94 6.29 6.22
CA ALA A 81 -1.50 7.05 5.10
C ALA A 81 -3.03 7.06 5.11
N LEU A 82 -3.67 5.92 5.39
CA LEU A 82 -5.12 5.79 5.53
C LEU A 82 -5.66 6.57 6.73
N LEU A 83 -4.93 6.57 7.85
CA LEU A 83 -5.32 7.29 9.07
C LEU A 83 -5.24 8.81 8.88
N ILE A 84 -4.19 9.29 8.20
CA ILE A 84 -4.05 10.70 7.79
C ILE A 84 -5.20 11.10 6.87
N LEU A 85 -5.55 10.26 5.88
CA LEU A 85 -6.70 10.50 5.00
C LEU A 85 -7.97 10.70 5.84
N LEU A 86 -8.29 9.76 6.73
CA LEU A 86 -9.53 9.79 7.52
C LEU A 86 -9.62 11.03 8.43
N ILE A 87 -8.53 11.36 9.13
CA ILE A 87 -8.49 12.52 10.06
C ILE A 87 -8.60 13.83 9.28
N ARG A 88 -7.76 14.03 8.26
CA ARG A 88 -7.71 15.30 7.52
C ARG A 88 -8.92 15.50 6.60
N TYR A 89 -9.51 14.41 6.10
CA TYR A 89 -10.78 14.46 5.36
C TYR A 89 -11.93 15.02 6.22
N ARG A 90 -11.97 14.69 7.52
CA ARG A 90 -12.97 15.24 8.45
C ARG A 90 -12.80 16.73 8.69
N GLN A 91 -11.57 17.24 8.69
CA GLN A 91 -11.26 18.63 9.01
C GLN A 91 -11.34 19.57 7.80
N ASN A 92 -10.76 19.20 6.66
CA ASN A 92 -10.80 20.00 5.43
C ASN A 92 -10.61 19.09 4.21
N LYS A 93 -11.69 18.89 3.44
CA LYS A 93 -11.71 17.94 2.31
C LYS A 93 -10.71 18.28 1.20
N ALA A 94 -10.40 19.56 0.98
CA ALA A 94 -9.45 19.98 -0.05
C ALA A 94 -8.00 19.74 0.40
N ALA A 95 -7.68 20.17 1.63
CA ALA A 95 -6.36 19.96 2.21
C ALA A 95 -6.07 18.47 2.46
N GLY A 96 -7.09 17.69 2.84
CA GLY A 96 -6.96 16.25 3.11
C GLY A 96 -6.56 15.43 1.88
N LEU A 97 -7.06 15.79 0.69
CA LEU A 97 -6.67 15.11 -0.57
C LEU A 97 -5.23 15.46 -0.98
N TRP A 98 -4.81 16.70 -0.77
CA TRP A 98 -3.44 17.13 -1.08
C TRP A 98 -2.41 16.51 -0.12
N LEU A 99 -2.70 16.55 1.18
CA LEU A 99 -1.89 15.89 2.22
C LEU A 99 -1.84 14.37 2.06
N PHE A 100 -2.95 13.74 1.65
CA PHE A 100 -2.96 12.32 1.31
C PHE A 100 -2.02 12.02 0.14
N SER A 101 -2.09 12.82 -0.92
CA SER A 101 -1.23 12.63 -2.09
C SER A 101 0.25 12.82 -1.72
N LEU A 102 0.54 13.83 -0.89
CA LEU A 102 1.89 14.10 -0.37
C LEU A 102 2.39 12.98 0.55
N ALA A 103 1.53 12.42 1.41
CA ALA A 103 1.91 11.35 2.33
C ALA A 103 2.09 9.99 1.63
N ASN A 104 1.35 9.74 0.55
CA ASN A 104 1.49 8.52 -0.24
C ASN A 104 2.63 8.57 -1.24
N LEU A 105 3.12 9.76 -1.65
CA LEU A 105 4.21 9.86 -2.62
C LEU A 105 5.51 9.15 -2.16
N PRO A 106 6.01 9.40 -0.93
CA PRO A 106 7.19 8.71 -0.42
C PRO A 106 6.96 7.19 -0.30
N PHE A 107 5.76 6.78 0.10
CA PHE A 107 5.39 5.37 0.19
C PHE A 107 5.38 4.71 -1.20
N TYR A 108 4.78 5.36 -2.17
CA TYR A 108 4.72 4.92 -3.56
C TYR A 108 6.10 4.78 -4.17
N LEU A 109 6.98 5.77 -3.94
CA LEU A 109 8.37 5.70 -4.37
C LEU A 109 9.14 4.59 -3.65
N ALA A 110 8.94 4.43 -2.33
CA ALA A 110 9.56 3.36 -1.57
C ALA A 110 9.12 1.98 -2.06
N VAL A 111 7.83 1.76 -2.31
CA VAL A 111 7.35 0.49 -2.88
C VAL A 111 7.98 0.28 -4.26
N ILE A 112 7.96 1.26 -5.16
CA ILE A 112 8.56 1.12 -6.49
C ILE A 112 10.06 0.80 -6.42
N THR A 113 10.83 1.55 -5.64
CA THR A 113 12.28 1.33 -5.55
C THR A 113 12.59 -0.01 -4.92
N THR A 114 11.90 -0.39 -3.85
CA THR A 114 12.12 -1.69 -3.19
C THR A 114 11.65 -2.86 -4.06
N SER A 115 10.57 -2.70 -4.81
CA SER A 115 10.03 -3.75 -5.68
C SER A 115 10.78 -3.91 -7.00
N LEU A 116 11.44 -2.86 -7.51
CA LEU A 116 12.17 -2.89 -8.78
C LEU A 116 13.69 -3.00 -8.62
N ILE A 117 14.29 -2.36 -7.61
CA ILE A 117 15.75 -2.31 -7.45
C ILE A 117 16.24 -3.45 -6.56
N LEU A 118 15.55 -3.72 -5.46
CA LEU A 118 15.94 -4.73 -4.48
C LEU A 118 16.04 -6.16 -5.06
N PRO A 119 15.24 -6.59 -6.06
CA PRO A 119 15.42 -7.89 -6.71
C PRO A 119 16.76 -8.04 -7.44
N HIS A 120 17.39 -6.94 -7.85
CA HIS A 120 18.67 -6.95 -8.56
C HIS A 120 19.87 -6.90 -7.61
N THR A 121 19.67 -6.49 -6.37
CA THR A 121 20.73 -6.36 -5.37
C THR A 121 20.65 -7.41 -4.25
N THR A 122 19.57 -8.19 -4.20
CA THR A 122 19.34 -9.23 -3.20
C THR A 122 19.06 -10.57 -3.85
N ARG A 123 19.22 -11.68 -3.08
CA ARG A 123 18.83 -13.03 -3.52
C ARG A 123 17.34 -13.33 -3.27
N LEU A 124 16.53 -12.30 -3.02
CA LEU A 124 15.10 -12.45 -2.78
C LEU A 124 14.38 -12.83 -4.07
N ALA A 125 13.37 -13.69 -3.95
CA ALA A 125 12.55 -14.06 -5.09
C ALA A 125 11.87 -12.80 -5.67
N PRO A 126 12.04 -12.50 -6.98
CA PRO A 126 11.48 -11.30 -7.59
C PRO A 126 9.98 -11.18 -7.40
N GLY A 127 9.25 -12.30 -7.45
CA GLY A 127 7.80 -12.31 -7.25
C GLY A 127 7.35 -11.83 -5.87
N ASN A 128 8.15 -12.05 -4.81
CA ASN A 128 7.83 -11.56 -3.47
C ASN A 128 8.00 -10.04 -3.41
N LEU A 129 9.11 -9.54 -3.97
CA LEU A 129 9.41 -8.11 -3.96
C LEU A 129 8.50 -7.32 -4.89
N GLN A 130 7.99 -7.91 -5.97
CA GLN A 130 7.09 -7.25 -6.93
C GLN A 130 5.61 -7.28 -6.50
N GLN A 131 5.22 -8.17 -5.59
CA GLN A 131 3.83 -8.26 -5.12
C GLN A 131 3.27 -6.97 -4.50
N PRO A 132 4.00 -6.26 -3.62
CA PRO A 132 3.61 -4.95 -3.12
C PRO A 132 3.32 -3.96 -4.25
N LEU A 133 4.10 -4.03 -5.34
CA LEU A 133 3.91 -3.21 -6.53
C LEU A 133 2.54 -3.48 -7.13
N PHE A 134 2.19 -4.74 -7.42
CA PHE A 134 0.89 -5.08 -8.00
C PHE A 134 -0.30 -4.83 -7.07
N LEU A 135 -0.11 -4.93 -5.75
CA LEU A 135 -1.18 -4.80 -4.76
C LEU A 135 -1.40 -3.37 -4.26
N THR A 136 -0.39 -2.49 -4.32
CA THR A 136 -0.51 -1.13 -3.75
C THR A 136 -0.43 -0.04 -4.80
N VAL A 137 0.40 -0.20 -5.83
CA VAL A 137 0.61 0.83 -6.85
C VAL A 137 -0.68 1.13 -7.60
N PRO A 138 -1.45 0.16 -8.14
CA PRO A 138 -2.68 0.48 -8.88
C PRO A 138 -3.67 1.30 -8.07
N TYR A 139 -3.83 0.98 -6.78
CA TYR A 139 -4.75 1.65 -5.89
C TYR A 139 -4.30 3.07 -5.53
N ILE A 140 -3.00 3.24 -5.23
CA ILE A 140 -2.43 4.57 -4.99
C ILE A 140 -2.49 5.42 -6.26
N SER A 141 -2.16 4.85 -7.43
CA SER A 141 -2.28 5.54 -8.72
C SER A 141 -3.70 5.99 -8.98
N LEU A 142 -4.70 5.12 -8.75
CA LEU A 142 -6.11 5.46 -8.90
C LEU A 142 -6.50 6.60 -7.96
N ALA A 143 -6.05 6.54 -6.70
CA ALA A 143 -6.33 7.58 -5.71
C ALA A 143 -5.66 8.92 -6.05
N LEU A 144 -4.44 8.92 -6.61
CA LEU A 144 -3.73 10.12 -7.07
C LEU A 144 -4.35 10.73 -8.33
N VAL A 145 -4.69 9.90 -9.32
CA VAL A 145 -5.38 10.37 -10.54
C VAL A 145 -6.73 10.98 -10.18
N TRP A 146 -7.47 10.32 -9.31
CA TRP A 146 -8.75 10.82 -8.84
C TRP A 146 -8.62 12.10 -8.02
N SER A 147 -7.66 12.17 -7.09
CA SER A 147 -7.41 13.38 -6.30
C SER A 147 -7.05 14.57 -7.19
N GLY A 148 -6.20 14.36 -8.19
CA GLY A 148 -5.82 15.37 -9.19
C GLY A 148 -7.02 15.84 -10.03
N TRP A 149 -7.84 14.91 -10.52
CA TRP A 149 -9.05 15.22 -11.29
C TRP A 149 -10.03 16.11 -10.51
N ILE A 150 -10.24 15.83 -9.21
CA ILE A 150 -11.11 16.63 -8.34
C ILE A 150 -10.55 18.04 -8.15
N GLN A 151 -9.23 18.16 -7.93
CA GLN A 151 -8.58 19.45 -7.75
C GLN A 151 -8.71 20.32 -9.00
N LEU A 152 -8.54 19.72 -10.19
CA LEU A 152 -8.72 20.40 -11.47
C LEU A 152 -10.17 20.85 -11.70
N ARG A 153 -11.16 20.01 -11.36
CA ARG A 153 -12.58 20.42 -11.46
C ARG A 153 -12.92 21.57 -10.52
N ARG A 154 -12.42 21.58 -9.28
CA ARG A 154 -12.68 22.68 -8.34
C ARG A 154 -12.09 24.00 -8.80
N ARG A 155 -10.92 24.00 -9.45
CA ARG A 155 -10.29 25.21 -10.02
C ARG A 155 -11.00 25.78 -11.25
N LYS A 156 -11.79 24.96 -11.97
CA LYS A 156 -12.55 25.41 -13.14
C LYS A 156 -13.96 25.93 -12.82
N VAL A 157 -14.44 25.69 -11.60
CA VAL A 157 -15.81 26.02 -11.15
C VAL A 157 -15.83 27.19 -10.15
N GLY A 158 -14.67 27.55 -9.58
CA GLY A 158 -14.48 28.80 -8.83
C GLY A 158 -13.90 29.88 -9.72
#